data_AF-R6UNN3-F1
#
_entry.id   AF-R6UNN3-F1
#
_cell.length_a   1.000
_cell.length_b   1.000
_cell.length_c   1.000
_cell.angle_alpha   90.00
_cell.angle_beta   90.00
_cell.angle_gamma   90.00
#
_symmetry.space_group_name_H-M   'P 1'
#
loop_
_entity.id
_entity.type
_entity.pdbx_description
1 polymer ?
#
loop_
_entity_poly.entity_id
_entity_poly.type
_entity_poly.pdbx_seq_one_letter_code
_entity_poly.pdbx_strand_id
1 'polypeptide(L)' 'MCKMTDQEKLAAYERMYADLLAERDKVLAEMDQLRAAGKNRGATYQQLLAQKLTVQNLIGRFEIYGIRES' A
#
# COMPACT_ATOMS: atom_id res chain seq x y z
N MET A 1 -3.53 -13.85 28.35
CA MET A 1 -2.98 -13.58 27.01
C MET A 1 -1.47 -13.42 27.14
N CYS A 2 -0.67 -14.21 26.44
CA CYS A 2 0.78 -14.00 26.39
C CYS A 2 1.04 -12.67 25.70
N LYS A 3 1.84 -11.77 26.29
CA LYS A 3 2.20 -10.49 25.67
C LYS A 3 3.20 -10.78 24.55
N MET A 4 2.96 -10.24 23.36
CA MET A 4 3.97 -10.26 22.29
C MET A 4 5.26 -9.64 22.79
N THR A 5 6.37 -10.32 22.48
CA THR A 5 7.72 -9.78 22.62
C THR A 5 7.90 -8.58 21.67
N ASP A 6 8.87 -7.73 21.96
CA ASP A 6 9.13 -6.58 21.10
C ASP A 6 9.60 -7.00 19.70
N GLN A 7 10.27 -8.15 19.58
CA GLN A 7 10.65 -8.74 18.29
C GLN A 7 9.42 -9.20 17.48
N GLU A 8 8.44 -9.84 18.13
CA GLU A 8 7.20 -10.24 17.45
C GLU A 8 6.38 -9.03 16.99
N LYS A 9 6.35 -7.97 17.80
CA LYS A 9 5.72 -6.70 17.40
C LYS A 9 6.43 -6.08 16.21
N LEU A 10 7.77 -6.01 16.24
CA LEU A 10 8.55 -5.48 15.13
C LEU A 10 8.29 -6.25 13.83
N ALA A 11 8.32 -7.59 13.89
CA ALA A 11 8.02 -8.42 12.74
C ALA A 11 6.59 -8.22 12.20
N ALA A 12 5.62 -7.91 13.08
CA ALA A 12 4.26 -7.57 12.65
C ALA A 12 4.21 -6.21 11.93
N TYR A 13 4.95 -5.21 12.41
CA TYR A 13 5.08 -3.91 11.72
C TYR A 13 5.78 -4.04 10.37
N GLU A 14 6.85 -4.83 10.28
CA GLU A 14 7.56 -5.08 9.01
C GLU A 14 6.66 -5.77 7.98
N ARG A 15 5.91 -6.80 8.39
CA ARG A 15 4.92 -7.45 7.51
C ARG A 15 3.85 -6.47 7.04
N MET A 16 3.31 -5.65 7.94
CA MET A 16 2.31 -4.66 7.57
C MET A 16 2.85 -3.62 6.57
N TYR A 17 4.09 -3.17 6.73
CA TYR A 17 4.72 -2.28 5.75
C TYR A 17 4.90 -2.96 4.39
N ALA A 18 5.34 -4.23 4.37
CA ALA A 18 5.44 -5.02 3.14
C ALA A 18 4.07 -5.21 2.45
N ASP A 19 3.01 -5.44 3.22
CA ASP A 19 1.64 -5.56 2.70
C ASP A 19 1.17 -4.25 2.06
N LEU A 20 1.48 -3.09 2.66
CA LEU A 20 1.17 -1.78 2.07
C LEU A 20 1.90 -1.55 0.74
N LEU A 21 3.17 -1.95 0.63
CA LEU A 21 3.93 -1.87 -0.62
C LEU A 21 3.32 -2.78 -1.69
N ALA A 22 2.98 -4.02 -1.33
CA ALA A 22 2.32 -4.95 -2.24
C ALA A 22 0.93 -4.45 -2.69
N GLU A 23 0.17 -3.83 -1.79
CA GLU A 23 -1.13 -3.22 -2.12
C GLU A 23 -0.97 -2.07 -3.11
N ARG A 24 0.00 -1.17 -2.89
CA ARG A 24 0.34 -0.09 -3.82
C ARG A 24 0.61 -0.64 -5.22
N ASP A 25 1.48 -1.64 -5.32
CA ASP A 25 1.92 -2.20 -6.59
C ASP A 25 0.77 -2.90 -7.33
N LYS A 26 -0.09 -3.61 -6.59
CA LYS A 26 -1.31 -4.21 -7.13
C LYS A 26 -2.27 -3.15 -7.68
N VAL A 27 -2.57 -2.10 -6.92
CA VAL A 27 -3.46 -1.01 -7.36
C VAL A 27 -2.91 -0.34 -8.63
N LEU A 28 -1.60 -0.10 -8.68
CA LEU A 28 -0.95 0.45 -9.88
C LEU A 28 -1.12 -0.47 -11.10
N ALA A 29 -0.90 -1.78 -10.94
CA ALA A 29 -1.07 -2.74 -12.01
C ALA A 29 -2.52 -2.80 -12.53
N GLU A 30 -3.51 -2.80 -11.64
CA GLU A 30 -4.94 -2.78 -12.02
C GLU A 30 -5.33 -1.48 -12.74
N MET A 31 -4.82 -0.33 -12.28
CA MET A 31 -5.02 0.95 -12.95
C MET A 31 -4.41 0.96 -14.36
N ASP A 32 -3.22 0.39 -14.54
CA ASP A 32 -2.55 0.31 -15.84
C ASP A 32 -3.31 -0.61 -16.80
N GLN A 33 -3.86 -1.72 -16.33
CA GLN A 33 -4.76 -2.58 -17.11
C GLN A 33 -6.01 -1.83 -17.59
N LEU A 34 -6.66 -1.07 -16.70
CA LEU A 34 -7.82 -0.26 -17.07
C LEU A 34 -7.44 0.85 -18.07
N ARG A 35 -6.26 1.46 -17.92
CA ARG A 35 -5.76 2.48 -18.86
C ARG A 35 -5.52 1.87 -20.25
N ALA A 36 -4.87 0.71 -20.33
CA ALA A 36 -4.65 -0.02 -21.57
C ALA A 36 -5.96 -0.41 -22.27
N ALA A 37 -7.00 -0.70 -21.49
CA ALA A 37 -8.35 -0.98 -21.99
C ALA A 37 -9.20 0.29 -22.29
N GLY A 38 -8.65 1.50 -22.15
CA GLY A 38 -9.37 2.76 -22.39
C GLY A 38 -10.42 3.14 -21.31
N LYS A 39 -10.39 2.49 -20.14
CA LYS A 39 -11.37 2.63 -19.05
C LYS A 39 -10.94 3.58 -17.92
N ASN A 40 -10.15 4.60 -18.24
CA ASN A 40 -9.56 5.53 -17.26
C ASN A 40 -10.54 6.57 -16.66
N ARG A 41 -11.80 6.61 -17.11
CA ARG A 41 -12.84 7.52 -16.60
C ARG A 41 -13.95 6.82 -15.82
N GLY A 42 -13.91 5.49 -15.71
CA GLY A 42 -14.94 4.72 -15.01
C GLY A 42 -14.86 4.84 -13.50
N ALA A 43 -15.97 4.54 -12.81
CA ALA A 43 -16.04 4.54 -11.35
C ALA A 43 -14.95 3.65 -10.72
N THR A 44 -14.68 2.49 -11.30
CA THR A 44 -13.61 1.58 -10.85
C THR A 44 -12.23 2.23 -10.88
N TYR A 45 -11.90 2.99 -11.94
CA TYR A 45 -10.60 3.67 -12.01
C TYR A 45 -10.50 4.78 -10.96
N GLN A 46 -11.59 5.51 -10.69
CA GLN A 46 -11.63 6.54 -9.65
C GLN A 46 -11.50 5.93 -8.25
N GLN A 47 -12.12 4.77 -8.00
CA GLN A 47 -11.95 4.02 -6.75
C GLN A 47 -10.50 3.59 -6.54
N LEU A 48 -9.86 3.01 -7.56
CA LEU A 48 -8.45 2.63 -7.51
C LEU A 48 -7.53 3.84 -7.33
N LEU A 49 -7.84 4.98 -7.94
CA LEU A 49 -7.08 6.22 -7.72
C LEU A 49 -7.17 6.69 -6.26
N ALA A 50 -8.37 6.65 -5.66
CA ALA A 50 -8.53 6.99 -4.24
C ALA A 50 -7.78 6.02 -3.32
N GLN A 51 -7.82 4.71 -3.63
CA GLN A 51 -7.06 3.70 -2.92
C GLN A 51 -5.56 3.94 -3.03
N LYS A 52 -5.04 4.21 -4.24
CA LYS A 52 -3.64 4.56 -4.47
C LYS A 52 -3.19 5.72 -3.57
N LEU A 53 -3.95 6.82 -3.53
CA LEU A 53 -3.62 7.98 -2.70
C LEU A 53 -3.62 7.64 -1.21
N THR A 54 -4.54 6.78 -0.77
CA THR A 54 -4.62 6.33 0.62
C THR A 54 -3.39 5.52 1.00
N VAL A 55 -3.04 4.50 0.21
CA VAL A 55 -1.88 3.65 0.46
C VAL A 55 -0.58 4.46 0.37
N GLN A 56 -0.45 5.36 -0.60
CA GLN A 56 0.70 6.27 -0.69
C GLN A 56 0.82 7.18 0.53
N ASN A 57 -0.29 7.70 1.07
CA ASN A 57 -0.25 8.49 2.31
C ASN A 57 0.25 7.65 3.48
N LEU A 58 -0.19 6.41 3.60
CA LEU A 58 0.24 5.51 4.67
C LEU A 58 1.73 5.19 4.56
N ILE A 59 2.22 4.81 3.37
CA ILE A 59 3.64 4.58 3.12
C ILE A 59 4.46 5.82 3.45
N GLY A 60 4.03 7.01 3.00
CA GLY A 60 4.72 8.26 3.30
C GLY A 60 4.84 8.57 4.79
N ARG A 61 3.93 8.07 5.64
CA ARG A 61 4.07 8.20 7.11
C ARG A 61 5.24 7.40 7.65
N PHE A 62 5.57 6.24 7.07
CA PHE A 62 6.75 5.45 7.45
C PHE A 62 8.04 6.16 7.03
N GLU A 63 8.04 6.77 5.84
CA GLU A 63 9.21 7.47 5.30
C GLU A 63 9.66 8.65 6.17
N ILE A 64 8.72 9.32 6.86
CA ILE A 64 9.02 10.40 7.84
C ILE A 64 9.93 9.89 8.97
N TYR A 65 9.84 8.62 9.33
CA TYR A 65 10.67 7.99 10.36
C TYR A 65 11.89 7.26 9.77
N GLY A 66 12.18 7.44 8.48
CA GLY A 66 13.32 6.81 7.80
C GLY A 66 13.08 5.35 7.41
N ILE A 67 11.87 4.82 7.59
CA ILE A 67 11.50 3.48 7.14
C ILE A 67 11.14 3.56 5.67
N ARG A 68 11.96 2.94 4.82
CA ARG A 68 11.83 3.00 3.36
C ARG A 68 11.87 1.59 2.76
N GLU A 69 11.30 1.45 1.57
CA GLU A 69 11.56 0.27 0.74
C GLU A 69 13.07 0.14 0.52
N SER A 70 13.57 -1.09 0.69
CA SER A 70 15.00 -1.43 0.57
C SER A 70 15.41 -1.67 -0.88
#